data_AF-A0A1H6UQH3-F1
#
_entry.id   AF-A0A1H6UQH3-F1
#
_cell.length_a   1.000
_cell.length_b   1.000
_cell.length_c   1.000
_cell.angle_alpha   90.00
_cell.angle_beta   90.00
_cell.angle_gamma   90.00
#
_symmetry.space_group_name_H-M   'P 1'
#
loop_
_entity.id
_entity.type
_entity.pdbx_description
1 polymer ?
#
loop_
_entity_poly.entity_id
_entity_poly.type
_entity_poly.pdbx_seq_one_letter_code
_entity_poly.pdbx_strand_id
1 'polypeptide(L)'
;MKKGGRPPLEGVIADGLFSFIRNLLLHFPVFNTWDEVYINKNLATWSKIGQIDKFLHKCTQIKIDGKGNLKYRIWDVKKEKMIYFSINFPEKYDKDNIYLKDIISEEVGMKFCIALMREILDTQVENANEPDIKIMSQVYLPIKRE
;
A
#
# COMPACT_ATOMS: atom_id res chain seq x y z
N MET A 1 -27.89 -10.47 6.59
CA MET A 1 -26.44 -10.28 6.81
C MET A 1 -25.72 -10.60 5.50
N LYS A 2 -25.17 -9.61 4.78
CA LYS A 2 -24.34 -9.91 3.61
C LYS A 2 -23.02 -10.50 4.10
N LYS A 3 -22.73 -11.74 3.70
CA LYS A 3 -21.44 -12.42 3.90
C LYS A 3 -20.34 -11.48 3.41
N GLY A 4 -19.26 -11.33 4.20
CA GLY A 4 -18.17 -10.40 3.93
C GLY A 4 -17.71 -10.47 2.48
N GLY A 5 -17.99 -9.40 1.73
CA GLY A 5 -17.44 -9.23 0.39
C GLY A 5 -15.96 -8.88 0.51
N ARG A 6 -15.19 -9.20 -0.54
CA ARG A 6 -13.82 -8.67 -0.65
C ARG A 6 -13.87 -7.16 -0.41
N PRO A 7 -12.93 -6.63 0.37
CA PRO A 7 -12.89 -5.22 0.69
C PRO A 7 -12.85 -4.42 -0.61
N PRO A 8 -13.68 -3.39 -0.77
CA PRO A 8 -13.53 -2.50 -1.91
C PRO A 8 -12.07 -2.01 -1.92
N LEU A 9 -11.40 -2.16 -3.07
CA LEU A 9 -10.00 -1.74 -3.33
C LEU A 9 -8.88 -2.71 -2.89
N GLU A 10 -9.15 -3.91 -2.37
CA GLU A 10 -8.10 -4.89 -2.00
C GLU A 10 -7.11 -5.14 -3.15
N GLY A 11 -7.61 -5.36 -4.37
CA GLY A 11 -6.77 -5.52 -5.56
C GLY A 11 -6.12 -4.23 -6.10
N VAL A 12 -6.64 -3.05 -5.74
CA VAL A 12 -6.05 -1.76 -6.17
C VAL A 12 -4.83 -1.40 -5.32
N ILE A 13 -4.82 -1.84 -4.07
CA ILE A 13 -3.80 -1.45 -3.09
C ILE A 13 -2.77 -2.55 -2.90
N ALA A 14 -3.16 -3.82 -2.83
CA ALA A 14 -2.19 -4.90 -2.64
C ALA A 14 -1.17 -4.94 -3.80
N ASP A 15 -1.64 -5.10 -5.04
CA ASP A 15 -0.75 -5.20 -6.20
C ASP A 15 -0.19 -3.83 -6.63
N GLY A 16 -1.04 -2.80 -6.60
CA GLY A 16 -0.66 -1.44 -7.00
C GLY A 16 0.37 -0.78 -6.08
N LEU A 17 0.13 -0.78 -4.76
CA LEU A 17 1.03 -0.15 -3.80
C LEU A 17 2.34 -0.92 -3.70
N PHE A 18 2.29 -2.26 -3.67
CA PHE A 18 3.51 -3.08 -3.67
C PHE A 18 4.38 -2.79 -4.89
N SER A 19 3.78 -2.80 -6.09
CA SER A 19 4.48 -2.49 -7.33
C SER A 19 5.05 -1.08 -7.31
N PHE A 20 4.31 -0.09 -6.81
CA PHE A 20 4.81 1.28 -6.64
C PHE A 20 6.02 1.34 -5.70
N ILE A 21 5.92 0.79 -4.49
CA ILE A 21 7.02 0.81 -3.51
C ILE A 21 8.26 0.14 -4.10
N ARG A 22 8.11 -1.06 -4.67
CA ARG A 22 9.22 -1.78 -5.32
C ARG A 22 9.88 -0.95 -6.41
N ASN A 23 9.10 -0.41 -7.33
CA ASN A 23 9.65 0.39 -8.43
C ASN A 23 10.30 1.67 -7.93
N LEU A 24 9.71 2.34 -6.93
CA LEU A 24 10.29 3.54 -6.35
C LEU A 24 11.65 3.23 -5.71
N LEU A 25 11.74 2.23 -4.85
CA LEU A 25 12.99 1.86 -4.20
C LEU A 25 14.07 1.41 -5.20
N LEU A 26 13.70 0.75 -6.31
CA LEU A 26 14.64 0.40 -7.38
C LEU A 26 15.28 1.62 -8.06
N HIS A 27 14.63 2.77 -8.03
CA HIS A 27 15.16 4.03 -8.58
C HIS A 27 15.96 4.85 -7.57
N PHE A 28 16.02 4.43 -6.30
CA PHE A 28 16.78 5.08 -5.24
C PHE A 28 18.00 4.22 -4.87
N PRO A 29 19.17 4.41 -5.52
CA PRO A 29 20.32 3.54 -5.31
C PRO A 29 20.97 3.69 -3.92
N VAL A 30 20.73 4.80 -3.23
CA VAL A 30 21.29 5.11 -1.91
C VAL A 30 20.26 5.88 -1.08
N PHE A 31 19.87 5.32 0.06
CA PHE A 31 19.04 5.95 1.11
C PHE A 31 19.24 5.17 2.41
N ASN A 32 19.05 5.80 3.57
CA ASN A 32 19.13 5.09 4.86
C ASN A 32 17.77 4.58 5.33
N THR A 33 16.71 5.34 5.07
CA THR A 33 15.33 5.07 5.51
C THR A 33 14.34 5.54 4.46
N TRP A 34 13.10 5.05 4.53
CA TRP A 34 12.03 5.48 3.62
C TRP A 34 11.63 6.95 3.81
N ASP A 35 12.08 7.59 4.89
CA ASP A 35 11.86 9.01 5.15
C ASP A 35 12.59 9.92 4.17
N GLU A 36 13.68 9.42 3.56
CA GLU A 36 14.50 10.12 2.58
C GLU A 36 14.02 9.87 1.13
N VAL A 37 13.16 8.86 0.93
CA VAL A 37 12.70 8.45 -0.39
C VAL A 37 11.49 9.29 -0.79
N TYR A 38 11.58 9.97 -1.94
CA TYR A 38 10.51 10.80 -2.47
C TYR A 38 10.36 10.68 -3.97
N ILE A 39 9.26 11.19 -4.51
CA ILE A 39 9.06 11.28 -5.95
C ILE A 39 8.22 12.51 -6.26
N ASN A 40 8.39 13.08 -7.44
CA ASN A 40 7.51 14.12 -7.97
C ASN A 40 7.21 13.82 -9.45
N LYS A 41 6.30 14.58 -10.07
CA LYS A 41 5.88 14.35 -11.46
C LYS A 41 7.06 14.35 -12.42
N ASN A 42 8.01 15.28 -12.27
CA ASN A 42 9.17 15.40 -13.15
C ASN A 42 10.06 14.15 -13.08
N LEU A 43 10.36 13.66 -11.87
CA LEU A 43 11.17 12.45 -11.67
C LEU A 43 10.44 11.20 -12.20
N ALA A 44 9.15 11.07 -11.90
CA ALA A 44 8.35 9.92 -12.32
C ALA A 44 8.15 9.83 -13.84
N THR A 45 8.28 10.94 -14.57
CA THR A 45 8.20 10.99 -16.04
C THR A 45 9.54 11.31 -16.71
N TRP A 46 10.66 11.26 -15.98
CA TRP A 46 11.96 11.76 -16.46
C TRP A 46 12.41 11.11 -17.78
N SER A 47 12.31 9.78 -17.87
CA SER A 47 12.66 9.03 -19.09
C SER A 47 11.44 8.68 -19.93
N LYS A 48 10.36 8.22 -19.28
CA LYS A 48 9.07 7.87 -19.91
C LYS A 48 7.97 7.79 -18.86
N ILE A 49 6.72 7.82 -19.31
CA ILE A 49 5.56 7.56 -18.46
C ILE A 49 5.55 6.07 -18.05
N GLY A 50 5.84 5.81 -16.77
CA GLY A 50 5.99 4.46 -16.21
C GLY A 50 4.89 4.05 -15.23
N GLN A 51 5.14 2.98 -14.47
CA GLN A 51 4.22 2.46 -13.46
C GLN A 51 4.04 3.43 -12.28
N ILE A 52 5.12 4.09 -11.85
CA ILE A 52 5.10 5.11 -10.77
C ILE A 52 4.12 6.24 -11.13
N ASP A 53 4.25 6.80 -12.33
CA ASP A 53 3.39 7.89 -12.81
C ASP A 53 1.91 7.49 -12.85
N LYS A 54 1.62 6.32 -13.46
CA LYS A 54 0.27 5.77 -13.56
C LYS A 54 -0.35 5.52 -12.19
N PHE A 55 0.43 4.99 -11.25
CA PHE A 55 -0.03 4.73 -9.89
C PHE A 55 -0.38 6.02 -9.16
N LEU A 56 0.51 7.01 -9.15
CA LEU A 56 0.28 8.28 -8.45
C LEU A 56 -0.91 9.04 -9.04
N HIS A 57 -1.04 9.08 -10.36
CA HIS A 57 -2.19 9.70 -11.02
C HIS A 57 -3.51 9.00 -10.69
N LYS A 58 -3.50 7.67 -10.56
CA LYS A 58 -4.69 6.92 -10.11
C LYS A 58 -5.01 7.22 -8.65
N CYS A 59 -3.99 7.31 -7.78
CA CYS A 59 -4.16 7.54 -6.35
C CYS A 59 -4.81 8.89 -6.03
N THR A 60 -4.55 9.95 -6.81
CA THR A 60 -5.22 11.25 -6.60
C THR A 60 -6.74 11.17 -6.80
N GLN A 61 -7.23 10.18 -7.55
CA GLN A 61 -8.65 9.95 -7.81
C GLN A 61 -9.32 9.05 -6.77
N ILE A 62 -8.55 8.34 -5.94
CA ILE A 62 -9.10 7.44 -4.92
C ILE A 62 -9.45 8.25 -3.69
N LYS A 63 -10.76 8.43 -3.44
CA LYS A 63 -11.28 9.10 -2.24
C LYS A 63 -12.33 8.22 -1.56
N ILE A 64 -12.14 7.93 -0.28
CA ILE A 64 -13.17 7.38 0.62
C ILE A 64 -13.58 8.48 1.58
N ASP A 65 -14.87 8.77 1.66
CA ASP A 65 -15.42 9.87 2.47
C ASP A 65 -14.73 11.22 2.19
N GLY A 66 -14.40 11.47 0.92
CA GLY A 66 -13.69 12.67 0.47
C GLY A 66 -12.19 12.71 0.80
N LYS A 67 -11.64 11.67 1.45
CA LYS A 67 -10.24 11.60 1.88
C LYS A 67 -9.47 10.52 1.12
N GLY A 68 -8.18 10.78 0.86
CA GLY A 68 -7.25 9.81 0.26
C GLY A 68 -6.63 8.82 1.27
N ASN A 69 -7.17 8.73 2.49
CA ASN A 69 -6.66 7.85 3.54
C ASN A 69 -7.42 6.53 3.56
N LEU A 70 -6.69 5.42 3.56
CA LEU A 70 -7.24 4.08 3.62
C LEU A 70 -6.74 3.35 4.86
N LYS A 71 -7.67 2.77 5.61
CA LYS A 71 -7.35 2.09 6.87
C LYS A 71 -7.24 0.58 6.69
N TYR A 72 -6.15 0.04 7.22
CA TYR A 72 -5.81 -1.37 7.14
C TYR A 72 -5.38 -1.90 8.50
N ARG A 73 -5.28 -3.22 8.59
CA ARG A 73 -4.73 -3.90 9.76
C ARG A 73 -3.90 -5.10 9.35
N ILE A 74 -2.86 -5.38 10.12
CA ILE A 74 -2.04 -6.59 10.00
C ILE A 74 -2.24 -7.41 11.27
N TRP A 75 -2.44 -8.71 11.11
CA TRP A 75 -2.33 -9.66 12.21
C TRP A 75 -0.92 -10.23 12.22
N ASP A 76 -0.17 -9.94 13.28
CA ASP A 76 1.11 -10.57 13.60
C ASP A 76 0.83 -11.79 14.49
N VAL A 77 0.92 -12.98 13.91
CA VAL A 77 0.57 -14.25 14.55
C VAL A 77 1.51 -14.53 15.72
N LYS A 78 2.81 -14.31 15.53
CA LYS A 78 3.84 -14.58 16.55
C LYS A 78 3.70 -13.69 17.77
N LYS A 79 3.26 -12.45 17.57
CA LYS A 79 3.04 -11.48 18.67
C LYS A 79 1.60 -11.46 19.16
N GLU A 80 0.72 -12.26 18.56
CA GLU A 80 -0.73 -12.25 18.80
C GLU A 80 -1.32 -10.83 18.83
N LYS A 81 -0.86 -9.97 17.90
CA LYS A 81 -1.14 -8.53 17.93
C LYS A 81 -1.72 -8.02 16.63
N MET A 82 -2.77 -7.20 16.76
CA MET A 82 -3.30 -6.37 15.68
C MET A 82 -2.49 -5.08 15.55
N ILE A 83 -1.99 -4.81 14.36
CA ILE A 83 -1.34 -3.55 14.00
C ILE A 83 -2.26 -2.79 13.05
N TYR A 84 -2.70 -1.60 13.45
CA TYR A 84 -3.54 -0.74 12.64
C TYR A 84 -2.68 0.30 11.93
N PHE A 85 -2.96 0.54 10.66
CA PHE A 85 -2.23 1.53 9.89
C PHE A 85 -3.09 2.17 8.81
N SER A 86 -2.60 3.31 8.31
CA SER A 86 -3.20 4.02 7.20
C SER A 86 -2.24 4.08 6.03
N ILE A 87 -2.80 3.99 4.83
CA ILE A 87 -2.14 4.37 3.58
C ILE A 87 -2.70 5.74 3.19
N ASN A 88 -1.84 6.73 3.02
CA ASN A 88 -2.25 8.08 2.62
C ASN A 88 -1.89 8.31 1.16
N PHE A 89 -2.90 8.36 0.31
CA PHE A 89 -2.69 8.79 -1.07
C PHE A 89 -2.53 10.31 -1.16
N PRO A 90 -1.60 10.78 -2.02
CA PRO A 90 -1.37 12.19 -2.17
C PRO A 90 -2.63 12.89 -2.71
N GLU A 91 -2.90 14.09 -2.22
CA GLU A 91 -4.05 14.87 -2.70
C GLU A 91 -3.81 15.43 -4.11
N LYS A 92 -2.56 15.79 -4.39
CA LYS A 92 -2.09 16.34 -5.66
C LYS A 92 -0.87 15.57 -6.13
N TYR A 93 -0.69 15.55 -7.43
CA TYR A 93 0.47 14.94 -8.07
C TYR A 93 1.00 15.90 -9.13
N ASP A 94 1.88 16.79 -8.68
CA ASP A 94 2.48 17.86 -9.46
C ASP A 94 4.00 17.92 -9.24
N LYS A 95 4.59 19.10 -9.06
CA LYS A 95 6.04 19.29 -8.91
C LYS A 95 6.50 19.06 -7.47
N ASP A 96 5.60 19.08 -6.49
CA ASP A 96 5.95 18.89 -5.10
C ASP A 96 6.40 17.46 -4.80
N ASN A 97 7.32 17.31 -3.86
CA ASN A 97 7.82 16.00 -3.45
C ASN A 97 6.77 15.25 -2.64
N ILE A 98 6.50 14.02 -3.06
CA ILE A 98 5.69 13.04 -2.34
C ILE A 98 6.67 12.07 -1.67
N TYR A 99 6.75 12.10 -0.34
CA TYR A 99 7.62 11.20 0.41
C TYR A 99 6.96 9.85 0.64
N LEU A 100 7.75 8.78 0.59
CA LEU A 100 7.26 7.43 0.83
C LEU A 100 6.73 7.27 2.26
N LYS A 101 7.40 7.86 3.26
CA LYS A 101 6.94 7.88 4.66
C LYS A 101 5.54 8.48 4.86
N ASP A 102 5.14 9.42 4.01
CA ASP A 102 3.85 10.08 4.11
C ASP A 102 2.75 9.17 3.56
N ILE A 103 3.09 8.30 2.60
CA ILE A 103 2.19 7.28 2.06
C ILE A 103 2.05 6.11 3.05
N ILE A 104 3.17 5.57 3.53
CA ILE A 104 3.23 4.43 4.45
C ILE A 104 4.56 4.45 5.22
N SER A 105 4.53 4.16 6.53
CA SER A 105 5.75 4.08 7.33
C SER A 105 6.59 2.86 6.95
N GLU A 106 7.91 2.96 7.09
CA GLU A 106 8.83 1.87 6.76
C GLU A 106 8.52 0.58 7.53
N GLU A 107 8.30 0.66 8.85
CA GLU A 107 8.03 -0.52 9.69
C GLU A 107 6.81 -1.31 9.20
N VAL A 108 5.75 -0.60 8.81
CA VAL A 108 4.51 -1.23 8.35
C VAL A 108 4.59 -1.63 6.88
N GLY A 109 5.20 -0.79 6.05
CA GLY A 109 5.41 -1.04 4.63
C GLY A 109 6.26 -2.27 4.38
N MET A 110 7.30 -2.50 5.18
CA MET A 110 8.11 -3.72 5.12
C MET A 110 7.28 -4.97 5.44
N LYS A 111 6.49 -4.95 6.52
CA LYS A 111 5.58 -6.08 6.87
C LYS A 111 4.56 -6.34 5.78
N PHE A 112 4.00 -5.27 5.21
CA PHE A 112 3.07 -5.33 4.09
C PHE A 112 3.71 -5.98 2.85
N CYS A 113 4.88 -5.50 2.42
CA CYS A 113 5.59 -6.08 1.27
C CYS A 113 5.95 -7.55 1.50
N ILE A 114 6.46 -7.91 2.68
CA ILE A 114 6.83 -9.29 3.02
C ILE A 114 5.60 -10.21 3.01
N ALA A 115 4.47 -9.78 3.57
CA ALA A 115 3.25 -10.56 3.58
C ALA A 115 2.73 -10.83 2.16
N LEU A 116 2.73 -9.82 1.28
CA LEU A 116 2.32 -10.02 -0.13
C LEU A 116 3.29 -10.92 -0.91
N MET A 117 4.59 -10.76 -0.72
CA MET A 117 5.57 -11.66 -1.34
C MET A 117 5.40 -13.09 -0.84
N ARG A 118 5.09 -13.26 0.45
CA ARG A 118 4.82 -14.57 1.04
C ARG A 118 3.57 -15.22 0.44
N GLU A 119 2.47 -14.47 0.28
CA GLU A 119 1.26 -14.96 -0.39
C GLU A 119 1.57 -15.50 -1.79
N ILE A 120 2.40 -14.79 -2.57
CA ILE A 120 2.83 -15.25 -3.90
C ILE A 120 3.64 -16.55 -3.79
N LEU A 121 4.61 -16.63 -2.88
CA LEU A 121 5.43 -17.83 -2.70
C LEU A 121 4.62 -19.04 -2.25
N ASP A 122 3.63 -18.85 -1.38
CA ASP A 122 2.79 -19.93 -0.87
C ASP A 122 1.94 -20.56 -1.98
N THR A 123 1.56 -19.82 -3.03
CA THR A 123 0.90 -20.41 -4.22
C THR A 123 1.76 -21.40 -4.98
N GLN A 124 3.08 -21.37 -4.78
CA GLN A 124 4.05 -22.22 -5.46
C GLN A 124 4.45 -23.45 -4.62
N VAL A 125 3.85 -23.64 -3.44
CA VAL A 125 4.16 -24.72 -2.50
C VAL A 125 2.89 -25.47 -2.12
N GLU A 126 2.85 -26.79 -2.38
CA GLU A 126 1.66 -27.63 -2.19
C GLU A 126 1.15 -27.66 -0.74
N ASN A 127 2.06 -27.55 0.24
CA ASN A 127 1.74 -27.58 1.67
C ASN A 127 2.47 -26.44 2.42
N ALA A 128 2.19 -25.20 2.01
CA ALA A 128 2.76 -24.03 2.67
C ALA A 128 2.35 -23.96 4.15
N ASN A 129 3.32 -23.67 5.03
CA ASN A 129 3.05 -23.36 6.44
C ASN A 129 2.20 -22.08 6.55
N GLU A 130 1.44 -21.97 7.64
CA GLU A 130 0.69 -20.74 7.92
C GLU A 130 1.61 -19.50 7.98
N PRO A 131 1.20 -18.36 7.39
CA PRO A 131 2.00 -17.16 7.39
C PRO A 131 1.96 -16.47 8.76
N ASP A 132 3.13 -16.01 9.21
CA ASP A 132 3.29 -15.25 10.46
C ASP A 132 2.63 -13.86 10.42
N ILE A 133 2.40 -13.32 9.23
CA ILE A 133 1.84 -11.99 8.99
C ILE A 133 0.67 -12.15 8.02
N LYS A 134 -0.53 -11.73 8.44
CA LYS A 134 -1.75 -11.75 7.60
C LYS A 134 -2.25 -10.33 7.40
N ILE A 135 -2.26 -9.85 6.16
CA ILE A 135 -2.85 -8.54 5.82
C ILE A 135 -4.36 -8.70 5.85
N MET A 136 -5.04 -7.77 6.52
CA MET A 136 -6.48 -7.70 6.49
C MET A 136 -6.90 -6.26 6.21
N SER A 137 -7.78 -6.08 5.25
CA SER A 137 -8.45 -4.79 5.14
C SER A 137 -9.32 -4.50 6.37
N GLN A 138 -9.66 -3.22 6.55
CA GLN A 138 -10.90 -2.87 7.22
C GLN A 138 -12.00 -2.60 6.19
N VAL A 139 -13.11 -3.33 6.28
CA VAL A 139 -14.38 -2.96 5.69
C VAL A 139 -15.05 -1.95 6.63
N TYR A 140 -14.78 -0.66 6.46
CA TYR A 140 -15.69 0.37 6.98
C TYR A 140 -16.64 0.78 5.87
N LEU A 141 -17.87 0.24 5.92
CA LEU A 141 -19.03 0.87 5.32
C LEU A 141 -19.70 1.68 6.44
N PRO A 142 -19.69 3.01 6.42
CA PRO A 142 -20.65 3.75 7.22
C PRO A 142 -22.03 3.50 6.59
N ILE A 143 -22.85 2.65 7.22
CA ILE A 143 -24.29 2.71 7.02
C ILE A 143 -24.73 4.01 7.72
N LYS A 144 -24.83 5.12 6.98
CA LYS A 144 -25.72 6.19 7.41
C LYS A 144 -27.14 5.65 7.25
N ARG A 145 -27.77 5.34 8.38
CA ARG A 145 -29.23 5.28 8.45
C ARG A 145 -29.70 6.73 8.54
N GLU A 146 -30.19 7.27 7.43
CA GLU A 146 -31.21 8.32 7.48
C GLU A 146 -32.57 7.65 7.64
#